data_AF-A0A6G1BXJ4-F1
#
_entry.id   AF-A0A6G1BXJ4-F1
#
_cell.length_a   1.000
_cell.length_b   1.000
_cell.length_c   1.000
_cell.angle_alpha   90.00
_cell.angle_beta   90.00
_cell.angle_gamma   90.00
#
_symmetry.space_group_name_H-M   'P 1'
#
loop_
_entity.id
_entity.type
_entity.pdbx_description
1 polymer ?
#
loop_
_entity_poly.entity_id
_entity_poly.type
_entity_poly.pdbx_seq_one_letter_code
_entity_poly.pdbx_strand_id
1 'polypeptide(L)'
;MAQPRLPQTAAIMALAAAFCCCSGSTGFDFHEATVDAIQLGFKNGSLTSTALVRFYLDQITRLNPLLHAVIEVNPDALAQAARADDEHLSGSSRGCVGPLHGVPVLLKDNIATHDRLNTTAGSMV
;
A
#
# COMPACT_ATOMS: atom_id res chain seq x y z
N MET A 1 -25.73 69.26 7.36
CA MET A 1 -24.45 68.71 7.87
C MET A 1 -24.79 67.75 9.01
N ALA A 2 -25.25 66.54 8.69
CA ALA A 2 -24.45 65.31 8.57
C ALA A 2 -23.88 64.84 9.93
N GLN A 3 -24.65 63.99 10.63
CA GLN A 3 -24.14 63.15 11.71
C GLN A 3 -23.51 61.89 11.10
N PRO A 4 -22.30 61.45 11.51
CA PRO A 4 -21.74 60.19 11.05
C PRO A 4 -22.26 59.03 11.91
N ARG A 5 -22.80 57.99 11.26
CA ARG A 5 -23.11 56.70 11.88
C ARG A 5 -21.84 55.85 11.88
N LEU A 6 -21.42 55.38 13.06
CA LEU A 6 -20.34 54.41 13.24
C LEU A 6 -20.76 53.04 12.67
N PRO A 7 -19.93 52.35 11.86
CA PRO A 7 -20.20 50.98 11.46
C PRO A 7 -19.71 49.99 12.54
N GLN A 8 -20.66 49.27 13.13
CA GLN A 8 -20.47 48.12 14.00
C GLN A 8 -20.16 46.87 13.16
N THR A 9 -18.92 46.56 12.79
CA THR A 9 -18.66 45.28 12.08
C THR A 9 -17.32 44.56 12.28
N ALA A 10 -16.31 45.07 12.97
CA ALA A 10 -14.99 44.42 12.93
C ALA A 10 -14.56 43.68 14.22
N ALA A 11 -15.50 43.20 15.03
CA ALA A 11 -15.20 42.49 16.29
C ALA A 11 -15.13 40.95 16.15
N ILE A 12 -14.82 40.39 14.96
CA ILE A 12 -14.75 38.93 14.75
C ILE A 12 -13.41 38.54 14.08
N MET A 13 -12.29 39.03 14.60
CA MET A 13 -10.96 38.60 14.16
C MET A 13 -10.14 38.02 15.32
N ALA A 14 -10.76 37.13 16.09
CA ALA A 14 -10.07 36.30 17.07
C ALA A 14 -10.92 35.07 17.34
N LEU A 15 -10.65 33.96 16.63
CA LEU A 15 -10.73 32.57 17.13
C LEU A 15 -10.60 31.57 15.98
N ALA A 16 -9.37 31.17 15.63
CA ALA A 16 -9.04 29.84 15.09
C ALA A 16 -7.52 29.68 14.86
N ALA A 17 -6.68 30.17 15.77
CA ALA A 17 -5.28 29.80 15.84
C ALA A 17 -5.15 28.54 16.73
N ALA A 18 -5.55 27.38 16.21
CA ALA A 18 -5.21 26.06 16.74
C ALA A 18 -5.77 24.93 15.86
N PHE A 19 -5.56 25.00 14.54
CA PHE A 19 -5.38 23.74 13.82
C PHE A 19 -3.95 23.31 14.11
N CYS A 20 -3.79 22.59 15.24
CA CYS A 20 -2.66 21.71 15.42
C CYS A 20 -2.78 20.69 14.28
N CYS A 21 -2.13 20.97 13.15
CA CYS A 21 -1.84 19.98 12.15
C CYS A 21 -0.91 18.96 12.82
N CYS A 22 -1.51 18.01 13.52
CA CYS A 22 -0.92 16.72 13.78
C CYS A 22 -0.78 16.04 12.41
N SER A 23 0.15 16.49 11.58
CA SER A 23 0.58 15.78 10.40
C SER A 23 1.42 14.60 10.87
N GLY A 24 0.76 13.61 11.47
CA GLY A 24 1.33 12.28 11.59
C GLY A 24 1.51 11.77 10.17
N SER A 25 2.75 11.58 9.73
CA SER A 25 3.01 10.84 8.51
C SER A 25 2.43 9.44 8.73
N THR A 26 1.26 9.15 8.16
CA THR A 26 0.74 7.79 8.03
C THR A 26 1.53 7.08 6.94
N GLY A 27 2.84 6.95 7.14
CA GLY A 27 3.71 6.10 6.35
C GLY A 27 3.74 4.73 6.99
N PHE A 28 3.40 3.69 6.24
CA PHE A 28 3.71 2.32 6.64
C PHE A 28 5.22 2.11 6.54
N ASP A 29 5.87 1.62 7.60
CA ASP A 29 7.28 1.21 7.53
C ASP A 29 7.37 -0.18 6.92
N PHE A 30 8.00 -0.27 5.75
CA PHE A 30 8.12 -1.50 4.98
C PHE A 30 9.30 -2.37 5.43
N HIS A 31 10.32 -1.79 6.05
CA HIS A 31 11.54 -2.51 6.40
C HIS A 31 11.31 -3.39 7.62
N GLU A 32 11.64 -4.69 7.51
CA GLU A 32 11.45 -5.68 8.58
C GLU A 32 9.99 -5.76 9.10
N ALA A 33 9.02 -5.34 8.29
CA ALA A 33 7.61 -5.44 8.64
C ALA A 33 7.18 -6.90 8.72
N THR A 34 6.63 -7.31 9.87
CA THR A 34 6.07 -8.66 10.01
C THR A 34 4.78 -8.81 9.22
N VAL A 35 4.40 -10.04 8.89
CA VAL A 35 3.10 -10.32 8.25
C VAL A 35 1.95 -9.79 9.10
N ASP A 36 2.04 -9.88 10.43
CA ASP A 36 1.03 -9.33 11.34
C ASP A 36 0.93 -7.80 11.26
N ALA A 37 2.07 -7.10 11.15
CA ALA A 37 2.11 -5.66 10.97
C ALA A 37 1.51 -5.25 9.61
N ILE A 38 1.82 -5.98 8.55
CA ILE A 38 1.24 -5.79 7.21
C ILE A 38 -0.28 -5.99 7.25
N GLN A 39 -0.75 -7.07 7.88
CA GLN A 39 -2.19 -7.34 8.04
C GLN A 39 -2.88 -6.26 8.88
N LEU A 40 -2.23 -5.74 9.92
CA LEU A 40 -2.74 -4.60 10.67
C LEU A 40 -2.84 -3.35 9.80
N GLY A 41 -1.83 -3.10 8.96
CA GLY A 41 -1.81 -2.01 7.97
C GLY A 41 -2.94 -2.12 6.95
N PHE A 42 -3.24 -3.33 6.47
CA PHE A 42 -4.39 -3.58 5.62
C PHE A 42 -5.71 -3.29 6.35
N LYS A 43 -5.85 -3.75 7.59
CA LYS A 43 -7.08 -3.59 8.39
C LYS A 43 -7.38 -2.14 8.77
N ASN A 44 -6.35 -1.35 9.08
CA ASN A 44 -6.52 0.04 9.49
C ASN A 44 -6.45 1.03 8.31
N GLY A 45 -6.21 0.54 7.09
CA GLY A 45 -6.14 1.33 5.87
C GLY A 45 -4.87 2.14 5.69
N SER A 46 -3.82 1.93 6.52
CA SER A 46 -2.52 2.58 6.35
C SER A 46 -1.68 1.97 5.23
N LEU A 47 -2.07 0.78 4.75
CA LEU A 47 -1.41 0.05 3.68
C LEU A 47 -2.45 -0.64 2.78
N THR A 48 -2.16 -0.76 1.50
CA THR A 48 -2.90 -1.62 0.55
C THR A 48 -1.96 -2.67 -0.04
N SER A 49 -2.50 -3.81 -0.47
CA SER A 49 -1.74 -4.85 -1.16
C SER A 49 -1.07 -4.29 -2.41
N THR A 50 -1.77 -3.44 -3.16
CA THR A 50 -1.20 -2.77 -4.35
C THR A 50 0.00 -1.89 -3.98
N ALA A 51 -0.08 -1.13 -2.89
CA ALA A 51 1.03 -0.29 -2.43
C ALA A 51 2.24 -1.14 -1.99
N LEU A 52 1.98 -2.24 -1.28
CA LEU A 52 3.02 -3.19 -0.86
C LEU A 52 3.73 -3.84 -2.05
N VAL A 53 2.98 -4.30 -3.06
CA VAL A 53 3.56 -4.88 -4.27
C VAL A 53 4.38 -3.86 -5.05
N ARG A 54 3.89 -2.62 -5.21
CA ARG A 54 4.65 -1.55 -5.86
C ARG A 54 5.98 -1.30 -5.16
N PHE A 55 5.97 -1.21 -3.82
CA PHE A 55 7.20 -1.03 -3.04
C PHE A 55 8.23 -2.12 -3.35
N TYR A 56 7.84 -3.40 -3.33
CA TYR A 56 8.79 -4.49 -3.62
C TYR A 56 9.23 -4.54 -5.09
N LEU A 57 8.35 -4.23 -6.05
CA LEU A 57 8.74 -4.13 -7.46
C LEU A 57 9.79 -3.03 -7.69
N ASP A 58 9.67 -1.90 -7.00
CA ASP A 58 10.67 -0.82 -7.04
C ASP A 58 12.01 -1.27 -6.43
N GLN A 59 11.98 -2.04 -5.32
CA GLN A 59 13.19 -2.63 -4.73
C GLN A 59 13.85 -3.64 -5.68
N ILE A 60 13.07 -4.52 -6.30
CA ILE A 60 13.55 -5.50 -7.28
C ILE A 60 14.21 -4.75 -8.44
N THR A 61 13.55 -3.73 -9.00
CA THR A 61 14.10 -2.94 -10.11
C THR A 61 15.44 -2.29 -9.74
N ARG A 62 15.58 -1.79 -8.51
CA ARG A 62 16.79 -1.10 -8.04
C ARG A 62 17.94 -2.05 -7.71
N LEU A 63 17.65 -3.18 -7.06
CA LEU A 63 18.65 -4.03 -6.42
C LEU A 63 18.95 -5.31 -7.21
N ASN A 64 18.00 -5.83 -7.98
CA ASN A 64 18.16 -7.09 -8.71
C ASN A 64 19.26 -7.06 -9.78
N PRO A 65 19.61 -5.93 -10.44
CA PRO A 65 20.79 -5.87 -11.33
C PRO A 65 22.12 -6.16 -10.63
N LEU A 66 22.17 -6.06 -9.29
CA LEU A 66 23.36 -6.37 -8.49
C LEU A 66 23.23 -7.75 -7.81
N LEU A 67 22.04 -8.05 -7.27
CA LEU A 67 21.81 -9.24 -6.47
C LEU A 67 21.45 -10.49 -7.28
N HIS A 68 20.86 -10.31 -8.47
CA HIS A 68 20.33 -11.38 -9.31
C HIS A 68 19.46 -12.40 -8.54
N ALA A 69 18.63 -11.92 -7.62
CA ALA A 69 17.81 -12.74 -6.72
C ALA A 69 16.47 -13.17 -7.33
N VAL A 70 15.91 -12.37 -8.25
CA VAL A 70 14.62 -12.60 -8.89
C VAL A 70 14.84 -12.86 -10.38
N ILE A 71 14.52 -14.08 -10.85
CA ILE A 71 14.71 -14.48 -12.25
C ILE A 71 13.60 -13.96 -13.17
N GLU A 72 12.35 -13.98 -12.68
CA GLU A 72 11.17 -13.54 -13.42
C GLU A 72 10.18 -12.89 -12.44
N VAL A 73 9.50 -11.82 -12.90
CA VAL A 73 8.46 -11.13 -12.15
C VAL A 73 7.12 -11.43 -12.80
N ASN A 74 6.11 -11.78 -12.00
CA ASN A 74 4.77 -12.04 -12.52
C ASN A 74 4.16 -10.75 -13.11
N PRO A 75 3.80 -10.73 -14.42
CA PRO A 75 3.21 -9.54 -15.05
C PRO A 75 1.84 -9.17 -14.46
N ASP A 76 1.15 -10.14 -13.84
CA ASP A 76 -0.18 -9.96 -13.26
C ASP A 76 -0.13 -9.57 -11.77
N ALA A 77 1.07 -9.42 -11.17
CA ALA A 77 1.24 -9.18 -9.72
C ALA A 77 0.43 -7.97 -9.21
N LEU A 78 0.44 -6.84 -9.95
CA LEU A 78 -0.33 -5.65 -9.58
C LEU A 78 -1.84 -5.87 -9.72
N ALA A 79 -2.27 -6.61 -10.74
CA ALA A 79 -3.69 -6.92 -10.94
C ALA A 79 -4.22 -7.86 -9.85
N GLN A 80 -3.40 -8.83 -9.43
CA GLN A 80 -3.70 -9.72 -8.30
C GLN A 80 -3.78 -8.94 -6.99
N ALA A 81 -2.86 -8.00 -6.76
CA ALA A 81 -2.87 -7.15 -5.57
C ALA A 81 -4.11 -6.24 -5.51
N ALA A 82 -4.50 -5.63 -6.63
CA ALA A 82 -5.71 -4.81 -6.71
C ALA A 82 -6.97 -5.64 -6.43
N ARG A 83 -7.03 -6.88 -6.94
CA ARG A 83 -8.13 -7.80 -6.63
C ARG A 83 -8.19 -8.12 -5.14
N ALA A 84 -7.05 -8.35 -4.49
CA ALA A 84 -7.00 -8.60 -3.06
C ALA A 84 -7.50 -7.39 -2.24
N ASP A 85 -7.17 -6.17 -2.67
CA ASP A 85 -7.70 -4.93 -2.10
C ASP A 85 -9.23 -4.84 -2.25
N ASP A 86 -9.77 -5.12 -3.45
CA ASP A 86 -11.22 -5.10 -3.72
C ASP A 86 -11.97 -6.18 -2.91
N GLU A 87 -11.40 -7.39 -2.82
CA GLU A 87 -11.95 -8.49 -2.02
C GLU A 87 -12.04 -8.13 -0.53
N HIS A 88 -11.08 -7.35 -0.02
CA HIS A 88 -11.10 -6.86 1.35
C HIS A 88 -12.21 -5.82 1.57
N LEU A 89 -12.37 -4.86 0.63
CA LEU A 89 -13.37 -3.79 0.72
C LEU A 89 -14.81 -4.27 0.53
N SER A 90 -15.03 -5.27 -0.31
CA SER A 90 -16.37 -5.78 -0.63
C SER A 90 -17.04 -6.55 0.52
N GLY A 91 -16.38 -6.67 1.68
CA GLY A 91 -16.94 -7.24 2.90
C GLY A 91 -17.28 -8.70 2.70
N SER A 92 -16.27 -9.57 2.86
CA SER A 92 -16.32 -11.04 2.74
C SER A 92 -17.71 -11.66 2.98
N SER A 93 -18.52 -11.70 1.92
CA SER A 93 -19.73 -12.53 1.86
C SER A 93 -19.36 -14.02 1.69
N ARG A 94 -18.05 -14.34 1.65
CA ARG A 94 -17.51 -15.70 1.42
C ARG A 94 -16.32 -16.11 2.30
N GLY A 95 -16.19 -15.55 3.49
CA GLY A 95 -15.31 -16.11 4.53
C GLY A 95 -14.13 -15.23 4.93
N CYS A 96 -13.65 -15.48 6.15
CA CYS A 96 -12.48 -14.84 6.73
C CYS A 96 -11.30 -14.89 5.75
N VAL A 97 -10.83 -13.74 5.30
CA VAL A 97 -9.60 -13.64 4.53
C VAL A 97 -8.43 -14.13 5.38
N GLY A 98 -7.64 -15.05 4.84
CA GLY A 98 -6.55 -15.70 5.56
C GLY A 98 -5.38 -14.76 5.89
N PRO A 99 -4.45 -15.17 6.75
CA PRO A 99 -3.34 -14.32 7.22
C PRO A 99 -2.36 -13.87 6.12
N LEU A 100 -2.38 -14.51 4.95
CA LEU A 100 -1.56 -14.15 3.79
C LEU A 100 -2.34 -13.42 2.70
N HIS A 101 -3.61 -13.09 2.92
CA HIS A 101 -4.42 -12.39 1.93
C HIS A 101 -3.76 -11.06 1.58
N GLY A 102 -3.47 -10.87 0.28
CA GLY A 102 -2.86 -9.64 -0.22
C GLY A 102 -1.36 -9.45 0.09
N VAL A 103 -0.70 -10.42 0.72
CA VAL A 103 0.74 -10.37 1.02
C VAL A 103 1.52 -11.00 -0.15
N PRO A 104 2.45 -10.27 -0.81
CA PRO A 104 3.24 -10.84 -1.89
C PRO A 104 4.24 -11.87 -1.39
N VAL A 105 4.49 -12.90 -2.20
CA VAL A 105 5.47 -13.94 -1.95
C VAL A 105 6.34 -14.16 -3.19
N LEU A 106 7.57 -14.60 -2.99
CA LEU A 106 8.42 -15.13 -4.05
C LEU A 106 8.39 -16.64 -4.01
N LEU A 107 8.38 -17.25 -5.20
CA LEU A 107 8.49 -18.69 -5.38
C LEU A 107 9.84 -19.00 -6.02
N LYS A 108 10.43 -20.12 -5.61
CA LYS A 108 11.64 -20.62 -6.26
C LYS A 108 11.26 -21.17 -7.64
N ASP A 109 12.12 -20.95 -8.64
CA ASP A 109 11.89 -21.34 -10.05
C ASP A 109 11.81 -22.86 -10.32
N ASN A 110 11.84 -23.68 -9.27
CA ASN A 110 11.53 -25.10 -9.34
C ASN A 110 10.12 -25.44 -8.84
N ILE A 111 9.32 -24.42 -8.49
CA ILE A 111 7.93 -24.54 -8.05
C ILE A 111 7.04 -24.10 -9.21
N ALA A 112 6.24 -25.02 -9.72
CA ALA A 112 5.32 -24.73 -10.82
C ALA A 112 4.13 -23.89 -10.34
N THR A 113 3.80 -22.87 -11.13
CA THR A 113 2.59 -22.06 -11.01
C THR A 113 1.67 -22.31 -12.20
N HIS A 114 0.37 -22.11 -12.03
CA HIS A 114 -0.60 -22.13 -13.12
C HIS A 114 -0.91 -20.69 -13.56
N ASP A 115 0.14 -19.96 -13.93
CA ASP A 115 0.07 -18.59 -14.41
C ASP A 115 0.98 -18.41 -15.64
N ARG A 116 1.43 -17.18 -15.90
CA ARG A 116 2.24 -16.84 -17.08
C ARG A 116 3.75 -17.01 -16.87
N LEU A 117 4.17 -17.39 -15.67
CA LEU A 117 5.58 -17.55 -15.34
C LEU A 117 6.14 -18.85 -15.92
N ASN A 118 7.45 -18.85 -16.20
CA ASN A 118 8.17 -20.07 -16.52
C ASN A 118 8.54 -20.83 -15.24
N THR A 119 8.88 -22.11 -15.40
CA THR A 119 9.48 -22.93 -14.34
C THR A 119 10.67 -23.65 -14.93
N THR A 120 11.84 -23.02 -14.87
CA THR A 120 13.02 -23.45 -15.63
C THR A 120 14.02 -24.26 -14.81
N ALA A 121 13.83 -24.29 -13.48
CA ALA A 121 14.82 -24.77 -12.52
C ALA A 121 16.21 -24.13 -12.70
N GLY A 122 16.28 -22.90 -13.24
CA GLY A 122 17.50 -22.18 -13.56
C GLY A 122 18.23 -22.65 -14.84
N SER A 123 17.58 -23.45 -15.69
CA SER A 123 18.12 -23.88 -16.99
C SER A 123 17.63 -22.97 -18.12
N MET A 124 18.39 -22.92 -19.22
CA MET A 124 17.97 -22.24 -20.44
C MET A 124 16.72 -22.92 -21.03
N VAL A 125 15.79 -22.11 -21.53
CA VAL A 125 14.53 -22.49 -22.20
C VAL A 125 14.61 -22.19 -23.68
#